data_AF-A0A359BBA1-F1
#
_entry.id   AF-A0A359BBA1-F1
#
_cell.length_a   1.000
_cell.length_b   1.000
_cell.length_c   1.000
_cell.angle_alpha   90.00
_cell.angle_beta   90.00
_cell.angle_gamma   90.00
#
_symmetry.space_group_name_H-M   'P 1'
#
loop_
_entity.id
_entity.type
_entity.pdbx_description
1 polymer ?
#
loop_
_entity_poly.entity_id
_entity_poly.type
_entity_poly.pdbx_seq_one_letter_code
_entity_poly.pdbx_strand_id
1 'polypeptide(L)' 'ELLWNKDGTPTARTGKILNNTPMGRFGEVEELIGATLFLSSEEAASFITGVVLPIDGGFSSYSGV' A
#
# COMPACT_ATOMS: atom_id res chain seq x y z
N GLU A 1 -19.60 -9.70 0.74
CA GLU A 1 -18.58 -9.01 1.54
C GLU A 1 -17.70 -8.18 0.59
N LEU A 2 -16.92 -7.21 1.08
CA LEU A 2 -16.27 -6.20 0.22
C LEU A 2 -15.06 -6.77 -0.56
N LEU A 3 -14.20 -7.51 0.13
CA LEU A 3 -12.94 -8.03 -0.43
C LEU A 3 -12.99 -9.54 -0.69
N TRP A 4 -13.67 -10.28 0.17
CA TRP A 4 -13.79 -11.74 0.07
C TRP A 4 -15.25 -12.11 -0.06
N ASN A 5 -15.55 -13.21 -0.74
CA ASN A 5 -16.85 -13.86 -0.71
C ASN A 5 -16.95 -14.73 0.55
N LYS A 6 -18.16 -15.14 0.92
CA LYS A 6 -18.38 -16.00 2.10
C LYS A 6 -17.66 -17.36 2.02
N ASP A 7 -17.33 -17.80 0.82
CA ASP A 7 -16.57 -19.04 0.54
C ASP A 7 -15.04 -18.84 0.55
N GLY A 8 -14.57 -17.64 0.89
CA GLY A 8 -13.15 -17.29 0.94
C GLY A 8 -12.53 -16.90 -0.41
N THR A 9 -13.28 -16.96 -1.52
CA THR A 9 -12.77 -16.53 -2.82
C THR A 9 -12.71 -15.00 -2.92
N PRO A 10 -11.75 -14.42 -3.68
CA PRO A 10 -11.69 -12.98 -3.88
C PRO A 10 -12.91 -12.46 -4.65
N THR A 11 -13.41 -11.29 -4.24
CA THR A 11 -14.44 -10.58 -5.02
C THR A 11 -13.84 -10.02 -6.31
N ALA A 12 -14.69 -9.64 -7.28
CA ALA A 12 -14.24 -8.90 -8.46
C ALA A 12 -13.50 -7.59 -8.11
N ARG A 13 -13.85 -6.97 -6.97
CA ARG A 13 -13.14 -5.80 -6.45
C ARG A 13 -11.73 -6.15 -6.01
N THR A 14 -11.54 -7.25 -5.28
CA THR A 14 -10.21 -7.72 -4.89
C THR A 14 -9.36 -8.05 -6.11
N GLY A 15 -9.92 -8.72 -7.12
CA GLY A 15 -9.22 -8.96 -8.37
C GLY A 15 -8.72 -7.66 -9.02
N LYS A 16 -9.56 -6.61 -9.07
CA LYS A 16 -9.14 -5.29 -9.59
C LYS A 16 -8.03 -4.65 -8.77
N ILE A 17 -8.09 -4.73 -7.44
CA ILE A 17 -7.04 -4.17 -6.58
C ILE A 17 -5.71 -4.90 -6.84
N LEU A 18 -5.72 -6.24 -6.76
CA LEU A 18 -4.51 -7.04 -6.93
C LEU A 18 -3.89 -6.89 -8.32
N ASN A 19 -4.70 -6.85 -9.39
CA ASN A 19 -4.20 -6.64 -10.75
C ASN A 19 -3.58 -5.25 -10.95
N ASN A 20 -4.01 -4.26 -10.17
CA ASN A 20 -3.50 -2.90 -10.25
C ASN A 20 -2.41 -2.61 -9.22
N THR A 21 -2.08 -3.56 -8.34
CA THR A 21 -0.96 -3.47 -7.40
C THR A 21 0.20 -4.27 -8.00
N PRO A 22 1.29 -3.65 -8.46
CA PRO A 22 2.44 -4.36 -9.04
C PRO A 22 3.03 -5.46 -8.14
N MET A 23 2.99 -5.30 -6.81
CA MET A 23 3.41 -6.34 -5.87
C MET A 23 2.45 -7.54 -5.77
N GLY A 24 1.27 -7.47 -6.39
CA GLY A 24 0.31 -8.58 -6.53
C GLY A 24 -0.33 -9.05 -5.22
N ARG A 25 -0.23 -8.26 -4.14
CA ARG A 25 -0.77 -8.59 -2.82
C ARG A 25 -1.27 -7.35 -2.09
N PHE A 26 -2.08 -7.57 -1.05
CA PHE A 26 -2.33 -6.54 -0.05
C PHE A 26 -1.10 -6.34 0.83
N GLY A 27 -0.97 -5.12 1.34
CA GLY A 27 0.01 -4.81 2.38
C GLY A 27 -0.48 -5.25 3.75
N GLU A 28 0.47 -5.49 4.64
CA GLU A 28 0.22 -5.74 6.06
C GLU A 28 0.47 -4.46 6.88
N VAL A 29 -0.13 -4.38 8.07
CA VAL A 29 -0.05 -3.17 8.93
C VAL A 29 1.40 -2.86 9.31
N GLU A 30 2.21 -3.90 9.52
CA GLU A 30 3.61 -3.81 9.92
C GLU A 30 4.48 -3.09 8.87
N GLU A 31 4.07 -3.14 7.60
CA GLU A 31 4.80 -2.50 6.50
C GLU A 31 4.70 -0.96 6.53
N LEU A 32 3.75 -0.40 7.28
CA LEU A 32 3.63 1.04 7.50
C LEU A 32 4.59 1.57 8.58
N ILE A 33 5.07 0.69 9.48
CA ILE A 33 5.85 1.07 10.66
C ILE A 33 7.17 1.71 10.23
N GLY A 34 7.88 1.11 9.28
CA GLY A 34 9.19 1.58 8.83
C GLY A 34 9.14 3.02 8.28
N ALA A 35 8.18 3.30 7.39
CA ALA A 35 7.99 4.63 6.82
C ALA A 35 7.58 5.66 7.90
N THR A 36 6.72 5.27 8.82
CA THR A 36 6.28 6.13 9.93
C THR A 36 7.45 6.50 10.85
N LEU A 37 8.26 5.51 11.25
CA LEU A 37 9.45 5.73 12.07
C LEU A 37 10.49 6.57 11.35
N PHE A 38 10.70 6.34 10.05
CA PHE A 38 11.59 7.14 9.23
C PHE A 38 11.18 8.62 9.23
N LEU A 39 9.90 8.92 8.91
CA LEU A 39 9.40 10.29 8.86
C LEU A 39 9.32 10.96 10.25
N SER A 40 9.27 10.18 11.33
CA SER A 40 9.27 10.69 12.71
C SER A 40 10.67 10.88 13.29
N SER A 41 11.72 10.40 12.60
CA SER A 41 13.09 10.47 13.07
C SER A 41 13.71 11.82 12.74
N GLU A 42 14.11 12.58 13.76
CA GLU A 42 14.85 13.83 13.58
C GLU A 42 16.17 13.58 12.83
N GLU A 43 16.89 12.51 13.17
CA GLU A 43 18.16 12.18 12.53
C GLU A 43 17.99 11.83 11.04
N ALA A 44 16.92 11.10 10.68
CA ALA A 44 16.71 10.63 9.31
C ALA A 44 15.92 11.59 8.42
N ALA A 45 15.09 12.47 9.01
CA ALA A 45 14.10 13.25 8.28
C ALA A 45 13.99 14.73 8.71
N SER A 46 14.95 15.29 9.48
CA SER A 46 14.93 16.70 9.97
C SER A 46 14.67 17.78 8.92
N PHE A 47 14.92 17.52 7.64
CA PHE A 47 14.68 18.47 6.55
C PHE A 47 13.64 17.98 5.52
N ILE A 48 12.90 16.92 5.84
CA ILE A 48 11.83 16.38 5.00
C ILE A 48 10.50 16.94 5.52
N THR A 49 9.84 17.77 4.70
CA THR A 49 8.52 18.33 5.01
C THR A 49 7.70 18.53 3.73
N GLY A 50 6.37 18.53 3.85
CA GLY A 50 5.46 18.77 2.72
C GLY A 50 5.35 17.64 1.70
N VAL A 51 5.89 16.46 2.00
CA VAL A 51 5.84 15.29 1.10
C VAL A 51 4.71 14.34 1.47
N VAL A 52 4.19 13.63 0.46
CA VAL A 52 3.31 12.46 0.64
C VAL A 52 4.09 11.24 0.13
N LEU A 53 4.37 10.28 1.01
CA LEU A 53 5.11 9.07 0.68
C LEU A 53 4.16 7.88 0.51
N PRO A 54 3.93 7.36 -0.71
CA PRO A 54 3.05 6.21 -0.92
C PRO A 54 3.67 4.91 -0.41
N ILE A 55 2.95 4.20 0.46
CA ILE A 55 3.29 2.85 0.95
C ILE A 55 2.17 1.90 0.48
N ASP A 56 2.18 1.55 -0.80
CA ASP A 56 1.00 0.97 -1.46
C ASP A 56 1.30 -0.20 -2.42
N GLY A 57 2.52 -0.75 -2.35
CA GLY A 57 2.94 -1.85 -3.22
C GLY A 57 3.02 -1.49 -4.71
N GLY A 58 3.19 -0.20 -5.02
CA GLY A 58 3.30 0.33 -6.38
C GLY A 58 1.94 0.67 -7.03
N PHE A 59 0.85 0.63 -6.26
CA PHE A 59 -0.49 0.86 -6.80
C PHE A 59 -0.61 2.25 -7.45
N SER A 60 -0.08 3.30 -6.81
CA SER A 60 -0.15 4.67 -7.34
C SER A 60 0.77 4.93 -8.54
N SER A 61 1.76 4.06 -8.78
CA SER A 61 2.67 4.18 -9.93
C SER A 61 2.25 3.32 -11.13
N TYR A 62 1.25 2.45 -10.98
CA TYR A 62 0.77 1.60 -12.06
C TYR A 62 -0.15 2.37 -13.02
N SER A 63 0.18 2.34 -14.31
CA SER A 63 -0.56 3.05 -15.36
C SER A 63 -1.86 2.36 -15.79
N GLY A 64 -2.10 1.11 -15.38
CA GLY A 64 -3.30 0.36 -15.76
C GLY A 64 -3.25 -0.26 -17.17
N VAL A 65 -2.09 -0.25 -17.82
CA VAL A 65 -1.83 -0.81 -19.16
C VAL A 65 -0.62 -1.73 -19.15
#